data_AF-A0A382ITJ7-F1
#
_entry.id   AF-A0A382ITJ7-F1
#
_cell.length_a   1.000
_cell.length_b   1.000
_cell.length_c   1.000
_cell.angle_alpha   90.00
_cell.angle_beta   90.00
_cell.angle_gamma   90.00
#
_symmetry.space_group_name_H-M   'P 1'
#
loop_
_entity.id
_entity.type
_entity.pdbx_description
1 polymer ?
#
loop_
_entity_poly.entity_id
_entity_poly.type
_entity_poly.pdbx_seq_one_letter_code
_entity_poly.pdbx_strand_id
1 'polypeptide(L)'
;MPPYNPLVSGTLRVSEIYLSLQGESTFAGLPCVFVRLTGCDLRCSYCDTAYAFTGGRVMSLEEIQKEISAKSEGYPNTPLVELTGGQPLLQKESPALMTTLCDNGFTVLLETSGAHDISMIDARV
;
A
#
# COMPACT_ATOMS: atom_id res chain seq x y z
N MET A 1 -0.55 -6.85 23.16
CA MET A 1 -0.68 -7.02 21.70
C MET A 1 -2.08 -7.52 21.44
N PRO A 2 -2.91 -6.84 20.64
CA PRO A 2 -4.22 -7.38 20.27
C PRO A 2 -4.01 -8.67 19.45
N PRO A 3 -4.90 -9.66 19.56
CA PRO A 3 -4.75 -10.95 18.89
C PRO A 3 -4.71 -10.74 17.37
N TYR A 4 -3.67 -11.28 16.73
CA TYR A 4 -3.55 -11.39 15.28
C TYR A 4 -4.69 -12.30 14.79
N ASN A 5 -5.80 -11.70 14.35
CA ASN A 5 -6.82 -12.42 13.62
C ASN A 5 -6.30 -12.62 12.19
N PRO A 6 -6.00 -13.86 11.75
CA PRO A 6 -5.50 -14.08 10.40
C PRO A 6 -6.52 -13.50 9.41
N LEU A 7 -6.07 -12.57 8.58
CA LEU A 7 -6.89 -12.01 7.52
C LEU A 7 -7.39 -13.15 6.62
N VAL A 8 -8.63 -13.03 6.16
CA VAL A 8 -9.19 -13.93 5.15
C VAL A 8 -8.32 -13.80 3.89
N SER A 9 -8.02 -14.90 3.21
CA SER A 9 -7.24 -14.84 1.96
C SER A 9 -7.92 -13.90 0.95
N GLY A 10 -7.10 -13.13 0.23
CA GLY A 10 -7.55 -12.06 -0.66
C GLY A 10 -8.00 -10.76 0.03
N THR A 11 -7.62 -10.54 1.29
CA THR A 11 -7.90 -9.28 2.00
C THR A 11 -6.64 -8.64 2.58
N LEU A 12 -6.68 -7.31 2.69
CA LEU A 12 -5.67 -6.49 3.36
C LEU A 12 -6.34 -5.64 4.43
N ARG A 13 -5.59 -5.34 5.49
CA ARG A 13 -5.97 -4.35 6.49
C ARG A 13 -5.36 -3.01 6.09
N VAL A 14 -6.22 -2.08 5.72
CA VAL A 14 -5.86 -0.77 5.15
C VAL A 14 -6.15 0.31 6.19
N SER A 15 -5.15 1.15 6.47
CA SER A 15 -5.29 2.32 7.33
C SER A 15 -6.02 3.44 6.58
N GLU A 16 -5.60 3.73 5.35
CA GLU A 16 -6.17 4.78 4.51
C GLU A 16 -5.82 4.59 3.02
N ILE A 17 -6.69 5.09 2.14
CA ILE A 17 -6.44 5.24 0.70
C ILE A 17 -6.77 6.68 0.31
N TYR A 18 -5.82 7.41 -0.26
CA TYR A 18 -6.02 8.81 -0.62
C TYR A 18 -5.19 9.23 -1.83
N LEU A 19 -5.68 10.23 -2.56
CA LEU A 19 -4.94 10.88 -3.65
C LEU A 19 -4.18 12.09 -3.07
N SER A 20 -2.89 12.19 -3.37
CA SER A 20 -2.07 13.36 -3.07
C SER A 20 -0.96 13.49 -4.12
N LEU A 21 0.08 14.28 -3.83
CA LEU A 21 1.32 14.32 -4.58
C LEU A 21 2.37 13.44 -3.87
N GLN A 22 3.17 12.71 -4.65
CA GLN A 22 4.37 12.05 -4.15
C GLN A 22 5.32 13.10 -3.53
N GLY A 23 5.74 12.89 -2.29
CA GLY A 23 6.63 13.79 -1.58
C GLY A 23 8.11 13.50 -1.79
N GLU A 24 8.45 12.25 -2.14
CA GLU A 24 9.82 11.74 -2.04
C GLU A 24 10.28 11.00 -3.30
N SER A 25 11.59 10.76 -3.38
CA SER A 25 12.24 9.93 -4.42
C SER A 25 12.00 10.41 -5.86
N THR A 26 12.08 9.49 -6.82
CA THR A 26 12.08 9.73 -8.27
C THR A 26 10.80 10.37 -8.80
N PHE A 27 9.67 10.14 -8.14
CA PHE A 27 8.35 10.58 -8.60
C PHE A 27 7.81 11.80 -7.83
N ALA A 28 8.64 12.44 -7.01
CA ALA A 28 8.25 13.62 -6.23
C ALA A 28 7.56 14.70 -7.08
N GLY A 29 6.43 15.20 -6.57
CA GLY A 29 5.59 16.22 -7.22
C GLY A 29 4.51 15.67 -8.16
N LEU A 30 4.48 14.37 -8.44
CA LEU A 30 3.47 13.77 -9.32
C LEU A 30 2.24 13.29 -8.53
N PRO A 31 1.02 13.40 -9.11
CA PRO A 31 -0.19 12.81 -8.52
C PRO A 31 -0.04 11.30 -8.28
N CYS A 32 -0.35 10.87 -7.07
CA CYS A 32 -0.19 9.49 -6.63
C CYS A 32 -1.33 9.08 -5.68
N VAL A 33 -1.90 7.90 -5.90
CA VAL A 33 -2.80 7.27 -4.94
C VAL A 33 -1.98 6.48 -3.93
N PHE A 34 -2.07 6.85 -2.67
CA PHE A 34 -1.40 6.14 -1.58
C PHE A 34 -2.33 5.08 -1.00
N VAL A 35 -1.80 3.88 -0.81
CA VAL A 35 -2.45 2.77 -0.13
C VAL A 35 -1.63 2.47 1.12
N ARG A 36 -2.05 3.04 2.26
CA ARG A 36 -1.37 2.84 3.54
C ARG A 36 -1.93 1.62 4.25
N LEU A 37 -1.16 0.54 4.35
CA LEU A 37 -1.58 -0.66 5.08
C LEU A 37 -1.44 -0.46 6.59
N THR A 38 -2.04 -1.36 7.37
CA THR A 38 -1.97 -1.33 8.83
C THR A 38 -0.98 -2.38 9.34
N GLY A 39 -0.27 -2.03 10.41
CA GLY A 39 0.63 -2.93 11.12
C GLY A 39 2.07 -2.81 10.65
N CYS A 40 2.99 -2.83 11.61
CA CYS A 40 4.42 -2.90 11.39
C CYS A 40 5.00 -3.77 12.51
N ASP A 41 5.98 -4.61 12.20
CA ASP A 41 6.71 -5.42 13.17
C ASP A 41 7.96 -4.69 13.70
N LEU A 42 8.35 -3.58 13.08
CA LEU A 42 9.40 -2.69 13.57
C LEU A 42 8.87 -1.69 14.60
N ARG A 43 9.74 -1.24 15.50
CA ARG A 43 9.46 -0.23 16.53
C ARG A 43 10.50 0.89 16.49
N CYS A 44 10.66 1.49 15.32
CA CYS A 44 11.59 2.58 15.09
C CYS A 44 11.26 3.74 16.04
N SER A 45 12.26 4.24 16.77
CA SER A 45 12.10 5.37 17.71
C SER A 45 11.75 6.69 17.03
N TYR A 46 11.95 6.77 15.72
CA TYR A 46 11.75 7.94 14.87
C TYR A 46 10.55 7.78 13.90
N CYS A 47 9.63 6.85 14.18
CA CYS A 47 8.46 6.64 13.30
C CYS A 47 7.45 7.78 13.42
N ASP A 48 7.25 8.52 12.34
CA ASP A 48 6.26 9.59 12.20
C ASP A 48 4.82 9.07 12.00
N THR A 49 4.68 7.83 11.53
CA THR A 49 3.41 7.19 11.16
C THR A 49 3.01 6.09 12.17
N ALA A 50 3.33 6.28 13.45
CA ALA A 50 3.03 5.30 14.49
C ALA A 50 1.52 5.00 14.63
N TYR A 51 0.65 5.92 14.15
CA TYR A 51 -0.79 5.73 14.11
C TYR A 51 -1.22 4.54 13.23
N ALA A 52 -0.44 4.19 12.19
CA ALA A 52 -0.74 3.08 11.28
C ALA A 52 -0.42 1.69 11.90
N PHE A 53 0.03 1.61 13.15
CA PHE A 53 0.33 0.32 13.81
C PHE A 53 -0.92 -0.48 14.20
N THR A 54 -2.07 0.17 14.35
CA THR A 54 -3.32 -0.47 14.80
C THR A 54 -4.53 0.13 14.10
N GLY A 55 -5.67 -0.57 14.13
CA GLY A 55 -6.91 -0.10 13.53
C GLY A 55 -7.07 -0.57 12.09
N GLY A 56 -7.42 0.37 11.20
CA GLY A 56 -7.68 0.10 9.79
C GLY A 56 -8.95 -0.73 9.51
N ARG A 57 -9.33 -0.76 8.23
CA ARG A 57 -10.44 -1.54 7.71
C ARG A 57 -9.90 -2.76 6.97
N VAL A 58 -10.52 -3.92 7.17
CA VAL A 58 -10.27 -5.09 6.31
C VAL A 58 -11.01 -4.86 5.01
N MET A 59 -10.28 -4.89 3.90
CA MET A 59 -10.80 -4.68 2.55
C MET A 59 -10.35 -5.82 1.65
N SER A 60 -11.20 -6.26 0.73
CA SER A 60 -10.80 -7.18 -0.33
C SER A 60 -9.90 -6.49 -1.35
N LEU A 61 -9.12 -7.27 -2.11
CA LEU A 61 -8.30 -6.72 -3.19
C LEU A 61 -9.16 -5.99 -4.24
N GLU A 62 -10.39 -6.44 -4.48
CA GLU A 62 -11.33 -5.80 -5.40
C GLU A 62 -11.81 -4.44 -4.87
N GLU A 63 -12.15 -4.36 -3.58
CA GLU A 63 -12.55 -3.10 -2.94
C GLU A 63 -11.44 -2.06 -2.99
N ILE A 64 -10.20 -2.49 -2.75
CA ILE A 64 -9.02 -1.61 -2.81
C ILE A 64 -8.81 -1.10 -4.24
N GLN A 65 -8.84 -1.97 -5.25
CA GLN A 65 -8.71 -1.57 -6.65
C GLN A 65 -9.82 -0.60 -7.06
N LYS A 66 -11.06 -0.84 -6.66
CA LYS A 66 -12.18 0.06 -6.94
C LYS A 66 -11.96 1.43 -6.31
N GLU A 67 -11.46 1.48 -5.08
CA GLU A 67 -11.18 2.74 -4.40
C GLU A 67 -10.02 3.51 -5.07
N ILE A 68 -8.97 2.82 -5.50
CA ILE A 68 -7.85 3.40 -6.28
C ILE A 68 -8.36 4.00 -7.59
N SER A 69 -9.14 3.25 -8.36
CA SER A 69 -9.72 3.72 -9.63
C SER A 69 -10.61 4.94 -9.42
N ALA A 70 -11.46 4.92 -8.38
CA ALA A 70 -12.33 6.05 -8.06
C ALA A 70 -11.54 7.31 -7.63
N LYS A 71 -10.42 7.16 -6.93
CA LYS A 71 -9.54 8.28 -6.56
C LYS A 71 -8.73 8.81 -7.74
N SER A 72 -8.48 7.97 -8.74
CA SER A 72 -7.77 8.35 -9.97
C SER A 72 -8.69 9.00 -11.01
N GLU A 73 -10.01 8.88 -10.85
CA GLU A 73 -11.00 9.49 -11.74
C GLU A 73 -10.84 11.01 -11.81
N GLY A 74 -10.85 11.56 -13.02
CA GLY A 74 -10.62 12.99 -13.26
C GLY A 74 -9.14 13.40 -13.32
N TYR A 75 -8.22 12.47 -13.05
CA TYR A 75 -6.79 12.67 -13.22
C TYR A 75 -6.25 11.73 -14.30
N PRO A 76 -6.37 12.10 -15.58
CA PRO A 76 -5.94 11.24 -16.70
C PRO A 76 -4.46 10.88 -16.66
N ASN A 77 -3.66 11.62 -15.88
CA ASN A 77 -2.23 11.40 -15.66
C ASN A 77 -1.89 10.94 -14.23
N THR A 78 -2.81 10.28 -13.52
CA THR A 78 -2.51 9.58 -12.24
C THR A 78 -2.37 8.08 -12.47
N PRO A 79 -1.26 7.60 -13.07
CA PRO A 79 -0.97 6.18 -13.11
C PRO A 79 -0.23 5.71 -11.85
N LEU A 80 0.19 6.61 -10.96
CA LEU A 80 1.02 6.26 -9.81
C LEU A 80 0.17 5.74 -8.65
N VAL A 81 0.54 4.57 -8.12
CA VAL A 81 -0.02 4.02 -6.89
C VAL A 81 1.11 3.59 -5.97
N GLU A 82 1.20 4.16 -4.78
CA GLU A 82 2.20 3.76 -3.79
C GLU A 82 1.57 2.88 -2.71
N LEU A 83 2.10 1.67 -2.54
CA LEU A 83 1.84 0.86 -1.35
C LEU A 83 2.87 1.18 -0.27
N THR A 84 2.37 1.54 0.91
CA THR A 84 3.17 1.97 2.06
C THR A 84 2.52 1.55 3.38
N GLY A 85 3.15 1.84 4.51
CA GLY A 85 2.60 1.91 5.86
C GLY A 85 1.96 0.63 6.44
N GLY A 86 1.92 0.45 7.76
CA GLY A 86 3.19 0.28 8.46
C GLY A 86 4.18 -0.48 7.58
N GLN A 87 4.39 -1.78 7.76
CA GLN A 87 5.23 -2.57 6.85
C GLN A 87 4.33 -3.30 5.84
N PRO A 88 4.25 -2.85 4.56
CA PRO A 88 3.33 -3.44 3.58
C PRO A 88 3.58 -4.93 3.29
N LEU A 89 4.84 -5.37 3.38
CA LEU A 89 5.22 -6.77 3.16
C LEU A 89 4.87 -7.69 4.34
N LEU A 90 4.36 -7.14 5.45
CA LEU A 90 3.86 -7.95 6.57
C LEU A 90 2.52 -8.65 6.24
N GLN A 91 1.79 -8.14 5.25
CA GLN A 91 0.51 -8.69 4.82
C GLN A 91 0.67 -9.48 3.51
N LYS A 92 0.44 -10.80 3.57
CA LYS A 92 0.74 -11.76 2.49
C LYS A 92 0.11 -11.45 1.13
N GLU A 93 -1.02 -10.74 1.11
CA GLU A 93 -1.76 -10.44 -0.11
C GLU A 93 -1.26 -9.16 -0.81
N SER A 94 -0.32 -8.41 -0.22
CA SER A 94 0.18 -7.16 -0.82
C SER A 94 0.89 -7.38 -2.16
N PRO A 95 1.69 -8.44 -2.40
CA PRO A 95 2.29 -8.68 -3.71
C PRO A 95 1.27 -8.97 -4.81
N ALA A 96 0.18 -9.68 -4.48
CA ALA A 96 -0.89 -9.96 -5.42
C ALA A 96 -1.62 -8.66 -5.85
N LEU A 97 -1.84 -7.74 -4.91
CA LEU A 97 -2.39 -6.42 -5.23
C LEU A 97 -1.47 -5.63 -6.17
N MET A 98 -0.16 -5.57 -5.88
CA MET A 98 0.81 -4.84 -6.70
C MET A 98 0.87 -5.38 -8.13
N THR A 99 0.89 -6.70 -8.28
CA THR A 99 0.85 -7.38 -9.59
C THR A 99 -0.39 -6.96 -10.38
N THR A 100 -1.56 -7.04 -9.74
CA THR A 100 -2.85 -6.71 -10.38
C THR A 100 -2.91 -5.23 -10.79
N LEU A 101 -2.37 -4.32 -9.97
CA LEU A 101 -2.30 -2.90 -10.31
C LEU A 101 -1.38 -2.65 -11.51
N CYS A 102 -0.22 -3.33 -11.58
CA CYS A 102 0.65 -3.27 -12.74
C CYS A 102 -0.05 -3.78 -14.01
N ASP A 103 -0.83 -4.87 -13.90
CA ASP A 103 -1.61 -5.42 -15.02
C ASP A 103 -2.71 -4.46 -15.51
N ASN A 104 -3.24 -3.63 -14.61
CA ASN A 104 -4.19 -2.58 -14.92
C ASN A 104 -3.54 -1.29 -15.45
N GLY A 105 -2.22 -1.30 -15.70
CA GLY A 105 -1.49 -0.18 -16.31
C GLY A 105 -1.07 0.92 -15.34
N PHE A 106 -1.20 0.70 -14.02
CA PHE A 106 -0.62 1.61 -13.03
C PHE A 106 0.89 1.39 -12.93
N THR A 107 1.62 2.48 -12.71
CA THR A 107 2.99 2.44 -12.19
C THR A 107 2.88 2.30 -10.68
N VAL A 108 3.30 1.16 -10.15
CA VAL A 108 3.20 0.86 -8.73
C VAL A 108 4.54 1.17 -8.06
N LEU A 109 4.48 1.82 -6.89
CA LEU A 109 5.63 2.07 -6.03
C LEU A 109 5.45 1.29 -4.73
N LEU A 110 6.56 0.87 -4.14
CA LEU A 110 6.59 0.25 -2.82
C LEU A 110 7.55 0.98 -1.89
N GLU A 111 7.01 1.48 -0.79
CA GLU A 111 7.80 1.99 0.33
C GLU A 111 7.88 0.94 1.43
N THR A 112 9.08 0.39 1.63
CA THR A 112 9.35 -0.69 2.61
C THR A 112 10.62 -0.44 3.39
N SER A 113 10.69 -0.94 4.63
CA SER A 113 11.87 -0.79 5.49
C SER A 113 13.08 -1.64 5.08
N GLY A 114 12.93 -2.55 4.11
CA GLY A 114 13.96 -3.51 3.71
C GLY A 114 14.17 -4.67 4.68
N ALA A 115 13.33 -4.82 5.70
CA ALA A 115 13.44 -5.90 6.69
C ALA A 115 12.81 -7.24 6.24
N HIS A 116 12.06 -7.24 5.14
CA HIS A 116 11.32 -8.40 4.62
C HIS A 116 11.76 -8.75 3.21
N ASP A 117 11.59 -10.02 2.83
CA ASP A 117 11.95 -10.51 1.51
C ASP A 117 11.13 -9.85 0.41
N ILE A 118 11.83 -9.39 -0.63
CA ILE A 118 11.26 -8.72 -1.79
C ILE A 118 11.25 -9.60 -3.04
N SER A 119 11.76 -10.83 -2.99
CA SER A 119 11.86 -11.69 -4.18
C SER A 119 10.49 -12.11 -4.75
N MET A 120 9.44 -11.98 -3.94
CA MET A 120 8.05 -12.29 -4.31
C MET A 120 7.31 -11.14 -4.99
N ILE A 121 7.97 -9.99 -5.15
CA ILE A 121 7.38 -8.77 -5.69
C ILE A 121 7.52 -8.79 -7.21
N ASP A 122 6.49 -8.31 -7.90
CA ASP A 122 6.51 -8.14 -9.35
C ASP A 122 7.67 -7.23 -9.77
N ALA A 123 8.44 -7.63 -10.78
CA ALA A 123 9.63 -6.90 -11.22
C ALA A 123 9.35 -5.51 -11.82
N ARG A 124 8.07 -5.17 -12.04
CA ARG A 124 7.62 -3.84 -12.49
C ARG A 124 7.46 -2.82 -11.36
N VAL A 125 7.48 -3.27 -10.10
CA VAL A 125 7.34 -2.45 -8.88
C VAL A 125 8.70 -1.92 -8.44
#